data_AF-A0A6C0FAR4-F1
#
_entry.id   AF-A0A6C0FAR4-F1
#
_cell.length_a   1.000
_cell.length_b   1.000
_cell.length_c   1.000
_cell.angle_alpha   90.00
_cell.angle_beta   90.00
_cell.angle_gamma   90.00
#
_symmetry.space_group_name_H-M   'P 1'
#
loop_
_entity.id
_entity.type
_entity.pdbx_description
1 polymer ?
#
loop_
_entity_poly.entity_id
_entity_poly.type
_entity_poly.pdbx_seq_one_letter_code
_entity_poly.pdbx_strand_id
1 'polypeptide(L)'
;MDYDWDELSKRLQNVKQDLKKSETPLKDAFKNIAEHPDTDPDDREHARQEYYKAITIYEQQYQTLNNEYKEIIKDLSDSYLSMSEFYVGPELPRIHYLSTPKDVSELYLLFLLAGIASVFGIK
;
A
#
# COMPACT_ATOMS: atom_id res chain seq x y z
N MET A 1 25.28 -34.37 26.11
CA MET A 1 25.10 -32.92 25.97
C MET A 1 23.61 -32.70 25.82
N ASP A 2 22.93 -32.27 26.87
CA ASP A 2 21.57 -31.79 26.74
C ASP A 2 21.64 -30.41 26.09
N TYR A 3 21.12 -30.30 24.88
CA TYR A 3 20.96 -29.01 24.22
C TYR A 3 19.79 -28.30 24.88
N ASP A 4 20.04 -27.09 25.38
CA ASP A 4 19.01 -26.24 25.97
C ASP A 4 18.18 -25.59 24.85
N TRP A 5 17.15 -26.32 24.41
CA TRP A 5 16.26 -25.91 23.33
C TRP A 5 15.48 -24.63 23.66
N ASP A 6 15.23 -24.37 24.94
CA ASP A 6 14.53 -23.17 25.39
C ASP A 6 15.40 -21.92 25.23
N GLU A 7 16.69 -22.03 25.54
CA GLU A 7 17.64 -20.95 25.29
C GLU A 7 17.76 -20.66 23.78
N LEU A 8 17.83 -21.70 22.96
CA LEU A 8 17.95 -21.57 21.51
C LEU A 8 16.70 -20.91 20.90
N SER A 9 15.51 -21.32 21.34
CA SER A 9 14.23 -20.74 20.94
C SER A 9 14.14 -19.25 21.30
N LYS A 10 14.56 -18.89 22.51
CA LYS A 10 14.56 -17.51 22.99
C LYS A 10 15.53 -16.63 22.18
N ARG A 11 16.73 -17.12 21.89
CA ARG A 11 17.68 -16.42 21.01
C ARG A 11 17.11 -16.21 19.61
N LEU A 12 16.45 -17.22 19.05
CA LEU A 12 15.86 -17.14 17.71
C LEU A 12 14.69 -16.15 17.65
N GLN A 13 13.88 -16.06 18.71
CA GLN A 13 12.85 -15.02 18.85
C GLN A 13 13.43 -13.62 18.96
N ASN A 14 14.50 -13.44 19.75
CA ASN A 14 15.19 -12.15 19.87
C ASN A 14 15.77 -11.70 18.53
N VAL A 15 16.48 -12.59 17.82
CA VAL A 15 17.01 -12.30 16.48
C VAL A 15 15.89 -11.92 15.51
N LYS A 16 14.75 -12.62 15.56
CA LYS A 16 13.58 -12.28 14.72
C LYS A 16 13.00 -10.91 15.06
N GLN A 17 12.95 -10.53 16.34
CA GLN A 17 12.50 -9.20 16.75
C GLN A 17 13.47 -8.11 16.34
N ASP A 18 14.77 -8.33 16.49
CA ASP A 18 15.79 -7.37 16.11
C ASP A 18 15.84 -7.19 14.59
N LEU A 19 15.66 -8.26 13.82
CA LEU A 19 15.50 -8.19 12.36
C LEU A 19 14.30 -7.31 11.98
N LYS A 20 13.13 -7.55 12.59
CA LYS A 20 11.94 -6.71 12.35
C LYS A 20 12.16 -5.25 12.71
N LYS A 21 12.83 -4.96 13.83
CA LYS A 21 13.17 -3.59 14.23
C LYS A 21 14.12 -2.92 13.26
N SER A 22 15.04 -3.68 12.65
CA SER A 22 15.98 -3.18 11.64
C SER A 22 15.35 -2.99 10.26
N GLU A 23 14.34 -3.78 9.90
CA GLU A 23 13.66 -3.67 8.60
C GLU A 23 12.85 -2.37 8.47
N THR A 24 12.20 -1.92 9.55
CA THR A 24 11.43 -0.67 9.57
C THR A 24 12.22 0.59 9.16
N PRO A 25 13.35 0.94 9.81
CA PRO A 25 14.14 2.12 9.42
C PRO A 25 14.78 1.97 8.04
N LEU A 26 15.05 0.73 7.60
CA LEU A 26 15.55 0.48 6.25
C LEU A 26 14.50 0.81 5.19
N LYS A 27 13.24 0.41 5.41
CA LYS A 27 12.11 0.77 4.54
C LYS A 27 11.92 2.28 4.48
N ASP A 28 11.98 2.95 5.63
CA ASP A 28 11.84 4.41 5.70
C ASP A 28 13.00 5.13 4.99
N ALA A 29 14.23 4.61 5.11
CA ALA A 29 15.39 5.15 4.39
C ALA A 29 15.21 5.02 2.87
N PHE A 30 14.79 3.86 2.35
CA PHE A 30 14.52 3.70 0.92
C PHE A 30 13.40 4.60 0.43
N LYS A 31 12.33 4.75 1.22
CA LYS A 31 11.25 5.69 0.90
C LYS A 31 11.76 7.13 0.81
N ASN A 32 12.55 7.57 1.77
CA ASN A 32 13.11 8.92 1.78
C ASN A 32 14.02 9.16 0.56
N ILE A 33 14.85 8.19 0.19
CA ILE A 33 15.71 8.30 -1.00
C ILE A 33 14.86 8.38 -2.28
N ALA A 34 13.79 7.59 -2.36
CA ALA A 34 12.87 7.56 -3.49
C ALA A 34 12.06 8.86 -3.67
N GLU A 35 11.78 9.59 -2.59
CA GLU A 35 10.96 10.80 -2.59
C GLU A 35 11.79 12.10 -2.58
N HIS A 36 13.10 12.03 -2.31
CA HIS A 36 13.94 13.23 -2.19
C HIS A 36 14.21 13.87 -3.57
N PRO A 37 13.99 15.19 -3.72
CA PRO A 37 14.03 15.89 -5.01
C PRO A 37 15.44 15.87 -5.65
N ASP A 38 16.49 15.88 -4.83
CA ASP A 38 17.88 15.94 -5.27
C ASP A 38 18.54 14.57 -5.50
N THR A 39 17.80 13.46 -5.35
CA THR A 39 18.32 12.12 -5.65
C THR A 39 18.47 11.95 -7.16
N ASP A 40 19.58 11.34 -7.58
CA ASP A 40 19.80 10.94 -8.96
C ASP A 40 18.65 10.04 -9.47
N PRO A 41 18.18 10.19 -10.72
CA PRO A 41 17.12 9.36 -11.28
C PRO A 41 17.37 7.86 -11.14
N ASP A 42 18.62 7.41 -11.31
CA ASP A 42 18.98 6.00 -11.24
C ASP A 42 18.92 5.49 -9.79
N ASP A 43 19.43 6.29 -8.84
CA ASP A 43 19.38 5.99 -7.40
C ASP A 43 17.93 5.99 -6.88
N ARG A 44 17.09 6.87 -7.41
CA ARG A 44 15.66 6.95 -7.08
C ARG A 44 14.93 5.69 -7.52
N GLU A 45 15.21 5.20 -8.72
CA GLU A 45 14.59 3.98 -9.25
C GLU A 45 15.07 2.74 -8.49
N HIS A 46 16.36 2.63 -8.19
CA HIS A 46 16.89 1.57 -7.34
C HIS A 46 16.25 1.56 -5.95
N ALA A 47 16.13 2.73 -5.30
CA ALA A 47 15.49 2.84 -3.99
C ALA A 47 14.00 2.45 -4.03
N ARG A 48 13.28 2.81 -5.10
CA ARG A 48 11.87 2.39 -5.32
C ARG A 48 11.75 0.88 -5.43
N GLN A 49 12.62 0.24 -6.21
CA GLN A 49 12.57 -1.21 -6.39
C GLN A 49 12.83 -1.95 -5.07
N GLU A 50 13.80 -1.51 -4.28
CA GLU A 50 14.06 -2.08 -2.95
C GLU A 50 12.91 -1.83 -1.97
N TYR A 51 12.31 -0.64 -2.01
CA TYR A 51 11.10 -0.34 -1.23
C TYR A 51 9.92 -1.24 -1.63
N TYR A 52 9.72 -1.47 -2.93
CA TYR A 52 8.63 -2.30 -3.46
C TYR A 52 8.74 -3.78 -3.08
N LYS A 53 9.96 -4.31 -2.95
CA LYS A 53 10.18 -5.67 -2.41
C LYS A 53 9.74 -5.81 -0.96
N ALA A 54 9.70 -4.70 -0.23
CA ALA A 54 9.53 -4.67 1.21
C ALA A 54 8.05 -4.41 1.64
N ILE A 55 7.19 -4.07 0.69
CA ILE A 55 5.75 -3.77 0.90
C ILE A 55 4.86 -4.88 0.33
N THR A 56 3.56 -4.79 0.61
CA THR A 56 2.58 -5.75 0.06
C THR A 56 2.35 -5.50 -1.42
N ILE A 57 1.94 -6.54 -2.16
CA ILE A 57 1.64 -6.47 -3.60
C ILE A 57 0.60 -5.37 -3.89
N TYR A 58 -0.40 -5.22 -3.02
CA TYR A 58 -1.40 -4.16 -3.13
C TYR A 58 -0.79 -2.76 -3.01
N GLU A 59 0.05 -2.53 -2.00
CA GLU A 59 0.69 -1.22 -1.80
C GLU A 59 1.66 -0.90 -2.95
N GLN A 60 2.34 -1.93 -3.49
CA GLN A 60 3.18 -1.78 -4.67
C GLN A 60 2.36 -1.33 -5.89
N GLN A 61 1.24 -2.00 -6.17
CA GLN A 61 0.36 -1.62 -7.28
C GLN A 61 -0.18 -0.20 -7.11
N TYR A 62 -0.59 0.17 -5.89
CA TYR A 62 -1.03 1.52 -5.58
C TYR A 62 0.08 2.55 -5.84
N GLN A 63 1.28 2.31 -5.32
CA GLN A 63 2.43 3.20 -5.51
C GLN A 63 2.79 3.38 -6.99
N THR A 64 2.81 2.30 -7.77
CA THR A 64 3.06 2.36 -9.23
C THR A 64 2.03 3.24 -9.92
N LEU A 65 0.73 2.96 -9.75
CA LEU A 65 -0.34 3.74 -10.37
C LEU A 65 -0.36 5.19 -9.90
N ASN A 66 -0.06 5.44 -8.62
CA ASN A 66 -0.01 6.78 -8.07
C ASN A 66 1.16 7.59 -8.64
N ASN A 67 2.31 6.96 -8.88
CA ASN A 67 3.45 7.61 -9.53
C ASN A 67 3.17 7.92 -11.00
N GLU A 68 2.54 7.00 -11.74
CA GLU A 68 2.07 7.26 -13.10
C GLU A 68 1.07 8.41 -13.15
N TYR A 69 0.11 8.43 -12.23
CA TYR A 69 -0.84 9.53 -12.08
C TYR A 69 -0.13 10.86 -11.82
N LYS A 70 0.83 10.89 -10.89
CA LYS A 70 1.63 12.09 -10.56
C LYS A 70 2.43 12.60 -11.75
N GLU A 71 3.04 11.71 -12.54
CA GLU A 71 3.74 12.08 -13.77
C GLU A 71 2.79 12.75 -14.78
N ILE A 72 1.57 12.22 -14.96
CA ILE A 72 0.58 12.79 -15.88
C ILE A 72 0.13 14.19 -15.43
N ILE A 73 -0.11 14.41 -14.14
CA ILE A 73 -0.63 15.69 -13.65
C ILE A 73 0.47 16.75 -13.45
N LYS A 74 1.74 16.37 -13.38
CA LYS A 74 2.87 17.26 -13.07
C LYS A 74 2.99 18.43 -14.04
N ASP A 75 2.67 18.21 -15.31
CA ASP A 75 2.76 19.23 -16.37
C ASP A 75 1.46 20.04 -16.54
N LEU A 76 0.41 19.71 -15.80
CA LEU A 76 -0.88 20.40 -15.86
C LEU A 76 -0.94 21.55 -14.85
N SER A 77 -1.61 22.64 -15.21
CA SER A 77 -1.81 23.76 -14.29
C SER A 77 -2.90 23.46 -13.26
N ASP A 78 -2.75 24.00 -12.05
CA ASP A 78 -3.75 23.85 -10.98
C ASP A 78 -5.15 24.29 -11.41
N SER A 79 -5.24 25.35 -12.22
CA SER A 79 -6.51 25.82 -12.77
C SER A 79 -7.14 24.76 -13.69
N TYR A 80 -6.36 24.11 -14.56
CA TYR A 80 -6.86 23.05 -15.43
C TYR A 80 -7.31 21.82 -14.61
N LEU A 81 -6.50 21.43 -13.63
CA LEU A 81 -6.84 20.32 -12.72
C LEU A 81 -8.13 20.59 -11.95
N SER A 82 -8.33 21.82 -11.45
CA SER A 82 -9.54 22.20 -10.71
C SER A 82 -10.83 22.19 -11.54
N MET A 83 -10.72 22.32 -12.87
CA MET A 83 -11.85 22.27 -13.79
C MET A 83 -12.11 20.84 -14.30
N SER A 84 -11.22 19.89 -14.03
CA SER A 84 -11.35 18.51 -14.46
C SER A 84 -12.20 17.71 -13.48
N GLU A 85 -13.28 17.12 -13.98
CA GLU A 85 -14.13 16.18 -13.19
C GLU A 85 -13.38 14.90 -12.79
N PHE A 86 -12.29 14.59 -13.48
CA PHE A 86 -11.47 13.39 -13.23
C PHE A 86 -10.31 13.64 -12.27
N TYR A 87 -10.08 14.88 -11.84
CA TYR A 87 -9.03 15.20 -10.88
C TYR A 87 -9.48 14.85 -9.46
N VAL A 88 -8.75 13.96 -8.81
CA VAL A 88 -9.08 13.42 -7.48
C VAL A 88 -8.18 13.95 -6.37
N GLY A 89 -7.29 14.90 -6.70
CA GLY A 89 -6.31 15.47 -5.77
C GLY A 89 -4.87 15.09 -6.12
N PRO A 90 -3.90 15.38 -5.24
CA PRO A 90 -2.49 15.12 -5.50
C PRO A 90 -2.10 13.63 -5.48
N GLU A 91 -2.95 12.77 -4.91
CA GLU A 91 -2.73 11.32 -4.86
C GLU A 91 -4.02 10.57 -5.22
N LEU A 92 -3.86 9.40 -5.83
CA LEU A 92 -4.99 8.53 -6.11
C LEU A 92 -5.69 8.11 -4.81
N PRO A 93 -7.03 8.07 -4.77
CA PRO A 93 -7.76 7.61 -3.61
C PRO A 93 -7.41 6.14 -3.32
N ARG A 94 -7.00 5.85 -2.09
CA ARG A 94 -6.79 4.47 -1.62
C ARG A 94 -8.15 3.82 -1.49
N ILE A 95 -8.42 2.84 -2.35
CA ILE A 95 -9.70 2.13 -2.30
C ILE A 95 -9.66 1.14 -1.15
N HIS A 96 -10.14 1.58 0.01
CA HIS A 96 -10.35 0.71 1.14
C HIS A 96 -11.80 0.22 1.15
N TYR A 97 -12.08 -0.89 0.48
CA TYR A 97 -13.43 -1.45 0.35
C TYR A 97 -14.13 -1.88 1.66
N LEU A 98 -13.52 -1.63 2.84
CA LEU A 98 -14.03 -2.04 4.15
C LEU A 98 -13.64 -1.07 5.28
N SER A 99 -13.15 0.13 4.97
CA SER A 99 -12.59 1.01 6.01
C SER A 99 -13.64 1.81 6.78
N THR A 100 -14.79 2.11 6.18
CA THR A 100 -15.87 2.77 6.90
C THR A 100 -16.95 1.76 7.30
N PRO A 101 -17.60 1.94 8.47
CA PRO A 101 -18.74 1.11 8.87
C PRO A 101 -19.87 1.10 7.83
N LYS A 102 -19.94 2.17 7.01
CA LYS A 102 -20.91 2.31 5.92
C LYS A 102 -20.61 1.34 4.78
N ASP A 103 -19.36 1.21 4.35
CA ASP A 103 -18.97 0.27 3.28
C ASP A 103 -19.28 -1.18 3.66
N VAL A 104 -19.04 -1.52 4.94
CA VAL A 104 -19.38 -2.83 5.50
C VAL A 104 -20.89 -3.06 5.45
N SER A 105 -21.69 -2.06 5.83
CA SER A 105 -23.15 -2.15 5.78
C SER A 105 -23.70 -2.30 4.36
N GLU A 106 -23.10 -1.60 3.38
CA GLU A 106 -23.47 -1.69 1.97
C GLU A 106 -23.13 -3.08 1.40
N LEU A 107 -22.00 -3.67 1.77
CA LEU A 107 -21.62 -5.03 1.40
C LEU A 107 -22.61 -6.07 1.96
N TYR A 108 -22.99 -5.96 3.23
CA TYR A 108 -23.99 -6.85 3.83
C TYR A 108 -25.35 -6.71 3.17
N LEU A 109 -25.75 -5.49 2.81
CA LEU A 109 -26.99 -5.23 2.08
C LEU A 109 -26.96 -5.88 0.70
N LEU A 110 -25.83 -5.81 0.00
CA LEU A 110 -25.65 -6.46 -1.30
C LEU A 110 -25.74 -7.99 -1.19
N PHE A 111 -25.16 -8.58 -0.15
CA PHE A 111 -25.30 -10.01 0.16
C PHE A 111 -26.75 -10.41 0.47
N LEU A 112 -27.49 -9.60 1.23
CA LEU A 112 -28.90 -9.85 1.52
C LEU A 112 -29.76 -9.75 0.26
N LEU A 113 -29.56 -8.71 -0.55
CA LEU A 113 -30.28 -8.56 -1.82
C LEU A 113 -29.97 -9.71 -2.79
N ALA A 114 -28.71 -10.12 -2.90
CA ALA A 114 -28.33 -11.27 -3.71
C ALA A 114 -28.94 -12.58 -3.18
N GLY A 115 -28.97 -12.76 -1.85
CA GLY A 115 -29.62 -13.89 -1.20
C GLY A 115 -31.12 -13.93 -1.48
N ILE A 116 -31.81 -12.80 -1.33
CA ILE A 116 -33.23 -12.65 -1.66
C ILE A 116 -33.46 -12.93 -3.15
N ALA A 117 -32.70 -12.32 -4.05
CA ALA A 117 -32.80 -12.55 -5.49
C ALA A 117 -32.61 -14.04 -5.86
N SER A 118 -31.68 -14.74 -5.18
CA SER A 118 -31.47 -16.17 -5.37
C SER A 118 -32.65 -17.02 -4.90
N VAL A 119 -33.30 -16.65 -3.79
CA VAL A 119 -34.52 -17.30 -3.28
C VAL A 119 -35.71 -17.08 -4.20
N PHE A 120 -35.80 -15.91 -4.83
CA PHE A 120 -36.83 -15.57 -5.81
C PHE A 120 -36.50 -16.02 -7.24
N GLY A 121 -35.40 -16.76 -7.45
CA GLY A 121 -35.06 -17.39 -8.73
C GLY A 121 -34.68 -16.42 -9.84
N ILE A 122 -34.31 -15.18 -9.51
CA ILE A 122 -33.81 -14.20 -10.48
C ILE A 122 -32.34 -14.57 -10.74
N LYS A 123 -32.10 -15.26 -11.86
CA LYS A 123 -30.76 -15.54 -12.39
C LYS A 123 -30.30 -14.44 -13.32
#